data_AF-A0A821Z374-F1
#
_entry.id   AF-A0A821Z374-F1
#
_cell.length_a   1.000
_cell.length_b   1.000
_cell.length_c   1.000
_cell.angle_alpha   90.00
_cell.angle_beta   90.00
_cell.angle_gamma   90.00
#
_symmetry.space_group_name_H-M   'P 1'
#
loop_
_entity.id
_entity.type
_entity.pdbx_description
1 polymer ?
#
loop_
_entity_poly.entity_id
_entity_poly.type
_entity_poly.pdbx_seq_one_letter_code
_entity_poly.pdbx_strand_id
1 'polypeptide(L)'
;MIDCESTFLFGASINSTMASSEKYSHERSAGAEFRYLDRTVSIHNATERFRSEMLNYISNRLEEFSSEMKQTTDTSSMDGIIKEPVMSAMDSAAINKIENDPSSTNVQNGDNKKASIAFPTKNFRMRSSILTELLEVSHFRSIRQIFISVLVIVFLQVAITDLFELGTIDFRFDVILWNFSNLSACLRLWLCLFVSTTIILYCCFHFWAYKRLSFIPIVSSSSSLEKTETLNKKTTSLLIFDSIWFALYCLYIGLFLFFPVHYILAENYPIVTRMIILIEQV
;
A
#
# COMPACT_ATOMS: atom_id res chain seq x y z
N MET A 1 81.11 -24.67 39.07
CA MET A 1 81.20 -23.24 38.70
C MET A 1 80.96 -23.20 37.20
N ILE A 2 79.69 -23.25 36.81
CA ILE A 2 79.24 -23.34 35.41
C ILE A 2 78.49 -22.04 35.12
N ASP A 3 79.05 -21.28 34.18
CA ASP A 3 78.45 -20.32 33.25
C ASP A 3 77.19 -19.56 33.69
N CYS A 4 77.39 -18.32 34.16
CA CYS A 4 76.35 -17.28 34.21
C CYS A 4 76.49 -16.22 33.10
N GLU A 5 77.52 -16.26 32.25
CA GLU A 5 77.76 -15.23 31.22
C GLU A 5 77.06 -15.49 29.88
N SER A 6 76.64 -16.73 29.60
CA SER A 6 76.05 -17.11 28.30
C SER A 6 74.59 -16.65 28.12
N THR A 7 73.90 -16.26 29.19
CA THR A 7 72.48 -15.87 29.16
C THR A 7 72.27 -14.39 28.79
N PHE A 8 73.29 -13.54 28.97
CA PHE A 8 73.14 -12.08 28.77
C PHE A 8 73.35 -11.65 27.31
N LEU A 9 74.20 -12.34 26.55
CA LEU A 9 74.45 -12.03 25.14
C LEU A 9 73.36 -12.54 24.18
N PHE A 10 72.57 -13.54 24.59
CA PHE A 10 71.43 -14.02 23.79
C PHE A 10 70.22 -13.08 23.90
N GLY A 11 69.99 -12.47 25.07
CA GLY A 11 68.88 -11.52 25.29
C GLY A 11 69.00 -10.20 24.51
N ALA A 12 70.22 -9.68 24.30
CA ALA A 12 70.44 -8.44 23.56
C ALA A 12 70.22 -8.59 22.04
N SER A 13 70.52 -9.77 21.49
CA SER A 13 70.34 -10.07 20.05
C SER A 13 68.87 -10.21 19.67
N ILE A 14 68.05 -10.81 20.55
CA ILE A 14 66.60 -10.99 20.35
C ILE A 14 65.85 -9.65 20.39
N ASN A 15 66.23 -8.75 21.31
CA ASN A 15 65.56 -7.45 21.43
C ASN A 15 65.82 -6.54 20.20
N SER A 16 67.00 -6.63 19.59
CA SER A 16 67.34 -5.90 18.35
C SER A 16 66.56 -6.42 17.13
N THR A 17 66.39 -7.74 17.03
CA THR A 17 65.62 -8.36 15.93
C THR A 17 64.11 -8.17 16.10
N MET A 18 63.57 -8.16 17.32
CA MET A 18 62.16 -7.82 17.57
C MET A 18 61.84 -6.36 17.24
N ALA A 19 62.69 -5.40 17.64
CA ALA A 19 62.48 -3.98 17.36
C ALA A 19 62.51 -3.66 15.84
N SER A 20 63.34 -4.38 15.07
CA SER A 20 63.39 -4.24 13.61
C SER A 20 62.16 -4.86 12.92
N SER A 21 61.65 -5.97 13.46
CA SER A 21 60.43 -6.65 12.98
C SER A 21 59.16 -5.82 13.25
N GLU A 22 59.07 -5.17 14.42
CA GLU A 22 57.96 -4.25 14.75
C GLU A 22 57.95 -3.03 13.85
N LYS A 23 59.11 -2.44 13.52
CA LYS A 23 59.19 -1.31 12.60
C LYS A 23 58.73 -1.68 11.18
N TYR A 24 59.16 -2.84 10.68
CA TYR A 24 58.79 -3.35 9.35
C TYR A 24 57.29 -3.69 9.24
N SER A 25 56.67 -4.17 10.32
CA SER A 25 55.24 -4.46 10.37
C SER A 25 54.39 -3.19 10.48
N HIS A 26 54.88 -2.15 11.17
CA HIS A 26 54.21 -0.85 11.24
C HIS A 26 54.22 -0.10 9.90
N GLU A 27 55.33 -0.12 9.16
CA GLU A 27 55.43 0.51 7.82
C GLU A 27 54.56 -0.19 6.78
N ARG A 28 54.45 -1.52 6.86
CA ARG A 28 53.58 -2.31 5.98
C ARG A 28 52.09 -2.09 6.28
N SER A 29 51.74 -1.88 7.55
CA SER A 29 50.38 -1.54 7.99
C SER A 29 49.96 -0.14 7.51
N ALA A 30 50.83 0.87 7.68
CA ALA A 30 50.57 2.23 7.21
C ALA A 30 50.46 2.31 5.66
N GLY A 31 51.30 1.58 4.93
CA GLY A 31 51.21 1.49 3.47
C GLY A 31 50.03 0.65 2.95
N ALA A 32 49.41 -0.15 3.80
CA ALA A 32 48.16 -0.85 3.50
C ALA A 32 46.97 0.10 3.74
N GLU A 33 46.90 0.77 4.89
CA GLU A 33 45.86 1.77 5.19
C GLU A 33 45.81 2.90 4.16
N PHE A 34 46.96 3.44 3.74
CA PHE A 34 47.01 4.47 2.70
C PHE A 34 46.46 3.96 1.36
N ARG A 35 46.71 2.70 1.01
CA ARG A 35 46.16 2.05 -0.19
C ARG A 35 44.67 1.75 -0.07
N TYR A 36 44.14 1.54 1.14
CA TYR A 36 42.70 1.44 1.37
C TYR A 36 42.04 2.81 1.26
N LEU A 37 42.60 3.87 1.87
CA LEU A 37 42.07 5.24 1.78
C LEU A 37 42.08 5.80 0.35
N ASP A 38 43.16 5.62 -0.40
CA ASP A 38 43.25 6.08 -1.78
C ASP A 38 42.21 5.38 -2.67
N ARG A 39 41.97 4.08 -2.40
CA ARG A 39 40.99 3.29 -3.14
C ARG A 39 39.54 3.65 -2.77
N THR A 40 39.24 3.92 -1.51
CA THR A 40 37.90 4.38 -1.08
C THR A 40 37.59 5.78 -1.62
N VAL A 41 38.58 6.69 -1.62
CA VAL A 41 38.44 8.01 -2.23
C VAL A 41 38.24 7.93 -3.75
N SER A 42 38.97 7.04 -4.42
CA SER A 42 38.78 6.79 -5.86
C SER A 42 37.38 6.25 -6.17
N ILE A 43 36.82 5.40 -5.31
CA ILE A 43 35.49 4.81 -5.50
C ILE A 43 34.38 5.79 -5.13
N HIS A 44 34.58 6.61 -4.10
CA HIS A 44 33.65 7.70 -3.82
C HIS A 44 33.59 8.68 -4.99
N ASN A 45 34.75 9.05 -5.55
CA ASN A 45 34.80 9.91 -6.75
C ASN A 45 34.19 9.22 -7.98
N ALA A 46 34.39 7.91 -8.16
CA ALA A 46 33.76 7.16 -9.26
C ALA A 46 32.23 7.05 -9.10
N THR A 47 31.75 6.84 -7.87
CA THR A 47 30.32 6.79 -7.55
C THR A 47 29.66 8.15 -7.75
N GLU A 48 30.31 9.25 -7.34
CA GLU A 48 29.81 10.61 -7.59
C GLU A 48 29.81 10.97 -9.08
N ARG A 49 30.84 10.54 -9.83
CA ARG A 49 30.84 10.66 -11.30
C ARG A 49 29.70 9.88 -11.93
N PHE A 50 29.49 8.64 -11.54
CA PHE A 50 28.38 7.84 -12.06
C PHE A 50 27.02 8.44 -11.69
N ARG A 51 26.85 8.91 -10.45
CA ARG A 51 25.63 9.60 -10.01
C ARG A 51 25.35 10.85 -10.83
N SER A 52 26.36 11.68 -11.07
CA SER A 52 26.22 12.90 -11.87
C SER A 52 25.94 12.60 -13.34
N GLU A 53 26.57 11.58 -13.92
CA GLU A 53 26.27 11.12 -15.29
C GLU A 53 24.85 10.57 -15.41
N MET A 54 24.39 9.77 -14.44
CA MET A 54 23.04 9.25 -14.40
C MET A 54 21.99 10.35 -14.21
N LEU A 55 22.24 11.33 -13.33
CA LEU A 55 21.35 12.46 -13.15
C LEU A 55 21.27 13.33 -14.41
N ASN A 56 22.39 13.55 -15.10
CA ASN A 56 22.42 14.29 -16.35
C ASN A 56 21.67 13.52 -17.46
N TYR A 57 21.90 12.20 -17.56
CA TYR A 57 21.17 11.34 -18.47
C TYR A 57 19.65 11.39 -18.22
N ILE A 58 19.23 11.26 -16.96
CA ILE A 58 17.80 11.32 -16.59
C ILE A 58 17.22 12.71 -16.88
N SER A 59 17.94 13.79 -16.57
CA SER A 59 17.49 15.16 -16.84
C SER A 59 17.29 15.39 -18.34
N ASN A 60 18.27 15.01 -19.17
CA ASN A 60 18.17 15.15 -20.62
C ASN A 60 17.02 14.32 -21.19
N ARG A 61 16.79 13.10 -20.66
CA ARG A 61 15.65 12.27 -21.05
C ARG A 61 14.31 12.86 -20.63
N LEU A 62 14.22 13.50 -19.46
CA LEU A 62 13.01 14.18 -19.00
C LEU A 62 12.71 15.42 -19.83
N GLU A 63 13.72 16.17 -20.23
CA GLU A 63 13.57 17.32 -21.12
C GLU A 63 13.16 16.90 -22.54
N GLU A 64 13.79 15.84 -23.08
CA GLU A 64 13.43 15.22 -24.36
C GLU A 64 11.96 14.77 -24.33
N PHE A 65 11.56 14.01 -23.29
CA PHE A 65 10.18 13.58 -23.09
C PHE A 65 9.20 14.76 -22.92
N SER A 66 9.59 15.79 -22.18
CA SER A 66 8.77 17.01 -22.03
C SER A 66 8.60 17.73 -23.36
N SER A 67 9.61 17.74 -24.24
CA SER A 67 9.53 18.36 -25.55
C SER A 67 8.69 17.54 -26.52
N GLU A 68 8.76 16.21 -26.44
CA GLU A 68 7.93 15.29 -27.22
C GLU A 68 6.45 15.40 -26.81
N MET A 69 6.18 15.56 -25.50
CA MET A 69 4.84 15.87 -24.99
C MET A 69 4.33 17.24 -25.44
N LYS A 70 5.16 18.28 -25.45
CA LYS A 70 4.74 19.61 -25.99
C LYS A 70 4.46 19.55 -27.49
N GLN A 71 5.30 18.88 -28.26
CA GLN A 71 5.11 18.74 -29.70
C GLN A 71 3.86 17.94 -30.05
N THR A 72 3.57 16.87 -29.31
CA THR A 72 2.31 16.11 -29.47
C THR A 72 1.09 16.89 -28.99
N THR A 73 1.24 17.84 -28.06
CA THR A 73 0.17 18.75 -27.62
C THR A 73 -0.07 19.88 -28.64
N ASP A 74 0.96 20.35 -29.34
CA ASP A 74 0.86 21.41 -30.35
C ASP A 74 0.47 20.88 -31.76
N THR A 75 0.83 19.63 -32.09
CA THR A 75 0.45 18.98 -33.37
C THR A 75 -0.90 18.28 -33.32
N SER A 76 -1.37 17.90 -32.13
CA SER A 76 -2.77 17.53 -31.90
C SER A 76 -3.50 18.73 -31.35
N SER A 77 -3.96 19.61 -32.25
CA SER A 77 -4.99 20.60 -31.97
C SER A 77 -6.11 19.98 -31.13
N MET A 78 -6.06 20.20 -29.81
CA MET A 78 -7.06 19.71 -28.87
C MET A 78 -7.58 20.83 -27.97
N ASP A 79 -7.52 22.09 -28.43
CA ASP A 79 -8.36 23.17 -27.89
C ASP A 79 -9.84 23.01 -28.28
N GLY A 80 -10.18 21.95 -29.03
CA GLY A 80 -11.54 21.56 -29.45
C GLY A 80 -12.22 20.46 -28.64
N ILE A 81 -11.51 19.66 -27.82
CA ILE A 81 -12.15 18.50 -27.14
C ILE A 81 -12.73 18.84 -25.75
N ILE A 82 -12.39 20.00 -25.17
CA ILE A 82 -12.91 20.39 -23.84
C ILE A 82 -14.10 21.38 -23.94
N LYS A 83 -14.34 22.02 -25.08
CA LYS A 83 -15.42 23.03 -25.22
C LYS A 83 -16.78 22.46 -25.69
N GLU A 84 -16.81 21.33 -26.38
CA GLU A 84 -18.06 20.83 -26.99
C GLU A 84 -19.00 20.00 -26.09
N PRO A 85 -18.56 19.20 -25.08
CA PRO A 85 -19.53 18.44 -24.29
C PRO A 85 -20.18 19.24 -23.16
N VAL A 86 -19.63 20.41 -22.79
CA VAL A 86 -20.16 21.24 -21.68
C VAL A 86 -21.16 22.28 -22.19
N MET A 87 -20.96 22.82 -23.40
CA MET A 87 -21.85 23.84 -23.98
C MET A 87 -23.11 23.23 -24.61
N SER A 88 -23.01 22.07 -25.26
CA SER A 88 -24.15 21.34 -25.84
C SER A 88 -25.09 20.73 -24.78
N ALA A 89 -24.57 20.40 -23.60
CA ALA A 89 -25.37 19.92 -22.46
C ALA A 89 -26.14 21.06 -21.77
N MET A 90 -25.61 22.28 -21.77
CA MET A 90 -26.23 23.46 -21.17
C MET A 90 -27.46 23.92 -21.99
N ASP A 91 -27.37 23.88 -23.32
CA ASP A 91 -28.47 24.25 -24.22
C ASP A 91 -29.60 23.19 -24.23
N SER A 92 -29.23 21.90 -24.14
CA SER A 92 -30.20 20.78 -24.09
C SER A 92 -31.01 20.74 -22.79
N ALA A 93 -30.48 21.30 -21.70
CA ALA A 93 -31.17 21.42 -20.42
C ALA A 93 -32.11 22.65 -20.35
N ALA A 94 -31.84 23.70 -21.13
CA ALA A 94 -32.69 24.89 -21.21
C ALA A 94 -33.93 24.67 -22.09
N ILE A 95 -33.81 23.88 -23.16
CA ILE A 95 -34.93 23.63 -24.10
C ILE A 95 -36.00 22.72 -23.49
N ASN A 96 -35.64 21.75 -22.65
CA ASN A 96 -36.61 20.82 -22.04
C ASN A 96 -37.47 21.42 -20.91
N LYS A 97 -37.26 22.70 -20.55
CA LYS A 97 -37.96 23.33 -19.41
C LYS A 97 -39.04 24.33 -19.81
N ILE A 98 -39.27 24.56 -21.11
CA ILE A 98 -40.20 25.59 -21.60
C ILE A 98 -41.51 25.01 -22.19
N GLU A 99 -41.61 23.70 -22.45
CA GLU A 99 -42.81 23.14 -23.09
C GLU A 99 -43.64 22.25 -22.17
N ASN A 100 -44.36 22.89 -21.23
CA ASN A 100 -45.66 22.42 -20.74
C ASN A 100 -46.69 23.41 -21.34
N ASP A 101 -47.59 23.05 -22.26
CA ASP A 101 -48.95 22.44 -22.10
C ASP A 101 -49.78 23.00 -23.32
N PRO A 102 -50.96 22.52 -23.80
CA PRO A 102 -51.84 21.44 -23.33
C PRO A 102 -52.43 20.50 -24.43
N SER A 103 -53.24 19.53 -23.95
CA SER A 103 -54.37 18.86 -24.62
C SER A 103 -54.11 17.46 -25.20
N SER A 104 -54.63 16.42 -24.53
CA SER A 104 -55.55 15.40 -25.09
C SER A 104 -55.78 14.27 -24.09
N THR A 105 -56.99 14.26 -23.54
CA THR A 105 -57.75 13.18 -22.87
C THR A 105 -57.31 11.73 -23.16
N ASN A 106 -57.04 10.95 -22.10
CA ASN A 106 -57.87 9.81 -21.66
C ASN A 106 -57.32 9.10 -20.39
N VAL A 107 -58.05 9.27 -19.29
CA VAL A 107 -58.60 8.26 -18.36
C VAL A 107 -57.84 6.94 -18.11
N GLN A 108 -57.67 6.64 -16.79
CA GLN A 108 -57.33 5.36 -16.10
C GLN A 108 -55.84 4.94 -16.16
N ASN A 109 -55.17 4.48 -15.10
CA ASN A 109 -55.56 3.96 -13.79
C ASN A 109 -54.39 4.22 -12.80
N GLY A 110 -54.70 4.46 -11.52
CA GLY A 110 -53.70 4.84 -10.52
C GLY A 110 -52.89 3.65 -10.01
N ASP A 111 -51.68 3.47 -10.55
CA ASP A 111 -50.65 2.66 -9.91
C ASP A 111 -49.67 3.56 -9.17
N ASN A 112 -49.76 3.51 -7.84
CA ASN A 112 -48.82 4.10 -6.91
C ASN A 112 -47.40 3.55 -7.15
N LYS A 113 -46.67 4.14 -8.10
CA LYS A 113 -45.22 3.97 -8.24
C LYS A 113 -44.57 4.65 -7.05
N LYS A 114 -44.48 3.90 -5.95
CA LYS A 114 -43.67 4.21 -4.78
C LYS A 114 -42.25 4.41 -5.30
N ALA A 115 -41.86 5.68 -5.45
CA ALA A 115 -40.52 6.08 -5.81
C ALA A 115 -39.59 5.64 -4.68
N SER A 116 -39.18 4.37 -4.72
CA SER A 116 -38.03 3.90 -3.98
C SER A 116 -36.86 4.73 -4.49
N ILE A 117 -36.30 5.55 -3.60
CA ILE A 117 -35.01 6.21 -3.80
C ILE A 117 -33.99 5.07 -3.87
N ALA A 118 -33.96 4.38 -5.01
CA ALA A 118 -33.04 3.29 -5.28
C ALA A 118 -31.75 3.96 -5.71
N PHE A 119 -30.75 3.93 -4.82
CA PHE A 119 -29.39 4.31 -5.18
C PHE A 119 -28.99 3.57 -6.47
N PRO A 120 -28.33 4.24 -7.42
CA PRO A 120 -27.93 3.61 -8.66
C PRO A 120 -27.13 2.34 -8.34
N THR A 121 -27.67 1.19 -8.73
CA THR A 121 -27.10 -0.11 -8.40
C THR A 121 -25.76 -0.25 -9.12
N LYS A 122 -24.71 -0.58 -8.36
CA LYS A 122 -23.37 -0.82 -8.91
C LYS A 122 -23.41 -2.06 -9.81
N ASN A 123 -23.41 -1.82 -11.11
CA ASN A 123 -23.35 -2.88 -12.11
C ASN A 123 -21.88 -3.22 -12.38
N PHE A 124 -21.41 -4.32 -11.79
CA PHE A 124 -20.07 -4.84 -12.07
C PHE A 124 -20.04 -5.35 -13.52
N ARG A 125 -19.15 -4.76 -14.33
CA ARG A 125 -18.84 -5.23 -15.68
C ARG A 125 -17.42 -5.75 -15.69
N MET A 126 -17.17 -6.80 -16.47
CA MET A 126 -15.80 -7.25 -16.71
C MET A 126 -15.08 -6.16 -17.51
N ARG A 127 -14.16 -5.46 -16.85
CA ARG A 127 -13.30 -4.43 -17.44
C ARG A 127 -11.87 -4.68 -16.97
N SER A 128 -10.91 -4.53 -17.86
CA SER A 128 -9.49 -4.44 -17.50
C SER A 128 -9.25 -3.27 -16.54
N SER A 129 -8.26 -3.41 -15.66
CA SER A 129 -7.80 -2.28 -14.84
C SER A 129 -7.37 -1.15 -15.78
N ILE A 130 -7.71 0.09 -15.43
CA ILE A 130 -7.29 1.27 -16.19
C ILE A 130 -5.77 1.31 -16.32
N LEU A 131 -5.04 0.88 -15.27
CA LEU A 131 -3.58 0.81 -15.34
C LEU A 131 -3.12 -0.22 -16.37
N THR A 132 -3.81 -1.35 -16.49
CA THR A 132 -3.50 -2.37 -17.51
C THR A 132 -3.77 -1.84 -18.92
N GLU A 133 -4.92 -1.18 -19.14
CA GLU A 133 -5.27 -0.53 -20.43
C GLU A 133 -4.27 0.59 -20.76
N LEU A 134 -3.87 1.38 -19.76
CA LEU A 134 -2.98 2.52 -19.93
C LEU A 134 -1.54 2.07 -20.21
N LEU A 135 -1.05 1.03 -19.52
CA LEU A 135 0.28 0.45 -19.73
C LEU A 135 0.39 -0.35 -21.03
N GLU A 136 -0.72 -0.70 -21.68
CA GLU A 136 -0.74 -1.36 -22.98
C GLU A 136 -0.34 -0.42 -24.11
N VAL A 137 -0.68 0.87 -23.98
CA VAL A 137 -0.32 1.94 -24.90
C VAL A 137 1.21 2.04 -25.03
N SER A 138 1.69 2.20 -26.26
CA SER A 138 3.12 2.20 -26.62
C SER A 138 3.97 3.12 -25.75
N HIS A 139 3.50 4.35 -25.46
CA HIS A 139 4.24 5.34 -24.67
C HIS A 139 4.43 4.92 -23.20
N PHE A 140 3.41 4.34 -22.56
CA PHE A 140 3.50 3.88 -21.17
C PHE A 140 4.24 2.55 -21.01
N ARG A 141 4.26 1.72 -22.06
CA ARG A 141 5.07 0.50 -22.10
C ARG A 141 6.56 0.83 -21.92
N SER A 142 7.03 1.88 -22.59
CA SER A 142 8.39 2.39 -22.44
C SER A 142 8.68 2.86 -21.02
N ILE A 143 7.74 3.58 -20.39
CA ILE A 143 7.85 4.03 -19.00
C ILE A 143 8.03 2.84 -18.04
N ARG A 144 7.24 1.76 -18.19
CA ARG A 144 7.41 0.54 -17.40
C ARG A 144 8.82 -0.05 -17.54
N GLN A 145 9.34 -0.11 -18.76
CA GLN A 145 10.69 -0.62 -19.02
C GLN A 145 11.77 0.29 -18.42
N ILE A 146 11.60 1.61 -18.49
CA ILE A 146 12.50 2.57 -17.85
C ILE A 146 12.53 2.34 -16.33
N PHE A 147 11.36 2.20 -15.68
CA PHE A 147 11.31 1.91 -14.24
C PHE A 147 12.04 0.60 -13.89
N ILE A 148 11.85 -0.46 -14.68
CA ILE A 148 12.54 -1.73 -14.48
C ILE A 148 14.05 -1.56 -14.68
N SER A 149 14.48 -0.87 -15.73
CA SER A 149 15.91 -0.62 -16.00
C SER A 149 16.55 0.22 -14.89
N VAL A 150 15.90 1.28 -14.43
CA VAL A 150 16.38 2.10 -13.32
C VAL A 150 16.47 1.28 -12.04
N LEU A 151 15.46 0.44 -11.74
CA LEU A 151 15.49 -0.45 -10.58
C LEU A 151 16.65 -1.44 -10.67
N VAL A 152 16.87 -2.07 -11.82
CA VAL A 152 17.98 -2.99 -12.05
C VAL A 152 19.33 -2.29 -11.93
N ILE A 153 19.50 -1.09 -12.51
CA ILE A 153 20.74 -0.31 -12.40
C ILE A 153 21.01 0.08 -10.94
N VAL A 154 20.01 0.56 -10.20
CA VAL A 154 20.13 0.89 -8.78
C VAL A 154 20.46 -0.36 -7.96
N PHE A 155 19.81 -1.49 -8.23
CA PHE A 155 20.09 -2.75 -7.56
C PHE A 155 21.52 -3.23 -7.83
N LEU A 156 21.97 -3.18 -9.09
CA LEU A 156 23.33 -3.53 -9.47
C LEU A 156 24.35 -2.59 -8.83
N GLN A 157 24.06 -1.29 -8.77
CA GLN A 157 24.92 -0.31 -8.11
C GLN A 157 25.10 -0.66 -6.63
N VAL A 158 24.01 -0.93 -5.91
CA VAL A 158 24.05 -1.35 -4.51
C VAL A 158 24.82 -2.67 -4.37
N ALA A 159 24.55 -3.67 -5.22
CA ALA A 159 25.20 -4.97 -5.16
C ALA A 159 26.71 -4.91 -5.44
N ILE A 160 27.15 -4.06 -6.39
CA ILE A 160 28.57 -3.86 -6.71
C ILE A 160 29.29 -3.17 -5.55
N THR A 161 28.67 -2.14 -4.96
CA THR A 161 29.23 -1.46 -3.78
C THR A 161 29.36 -2.42 -2.60
N ASP A 162 28.34 -3.25 -2.33
CA ASP A 162 28.34 -4.23 -1.24
C ASP A 162 29.40 -5.33 -1.46
N LEU A 163 29.55 -5.81 -2.71
CA LEU A 163 30.60 -6.76 -3.09
C LEU A 163 32.01 -6.18 -2.92
N PHE A 164 32.20 -4.90 -3.23
CA PHE A 164 33.49 -4.24 -3.11
C PHE A 164 33.86 -3.98 -1.65
N GLU A 165 32.91 -3.59 -0.81
CA GLU A 165 33.13 -3.28 0.60
C GLU A 165 33.33 -4.53 1.46
N LEU A 166 32.53 -5.58 1.26
CA LEU A 166 32.56 -6.79 2.09
C LEU A 166 33.37 -7.95 1.49
N GLY A 167 33.65 -7.94 0.18
CA GLY A 167 34.39 -9.01 -0.51
C GLY A 167 33.62 -10.33 -0.66
N THR A 168 32.40 -10.42 -0.11
CA THR A 168 31.48 -11.55 -0.22
C THR A 168 30.08 -11.05 -0.58
N ILE A 169 29.35 -11.78 -1.43
CA ILE A 169 27.95 -11.49 -1.78
C ILE A 169 27.04 -11.92 -0.61
N ASP A 170 27.17 -11.24 0.53
CA ASP A 170 26.20 -11.36 1.61
C ASP A 170 25.28 -10.14 1.53
N PHE A 171 24.22 -10.27 0.73
CA PHE A 171 23.17 -9.27 0.69
C PHE A 171 22.64 -9.13 2.11
N ARG A 172 22.98 -8.04 2.80
CA ARG A 172 22.61 -7.78 4.21
C ARG A 172 21.10 -7.57 4.35
N PHE A 173 20.32 -8.61 4.10
CA PHE A 173 18.87 -8.67 4.29
C PHE A 173 18.50 -8.54 5.76
N ASP A 174 19.46 -8.55 6.68
CA ASP A 174 19.28 -8.32 8.11
C ASP A 174 18.41 -7.10 8.40
N VAL A 175 18.57 -6.01 7.65
CA VAL A 175 17.73 -4.80 7.83
C VAL A 175 16.28 -5.09 7.46
N ILE A 176 16.05 -5.80 6.35
CA ILE A 176 14.70 -6.18 5.89
C ILE A 176 14.09 -7.19 6.87
N LEU A 177 14.82 -8.24 7.23
CA LEU A 177 14.43 -9.26 8.21
C LEU A 177 14.15 -8.66 9.59
N TRP A 178 14.94 -7.67 10.01
CA TRP A 178 14.70 -6.91 11.24
C TRP A 178 13.41 -6.11 11.19
N ASN A 179 13.11 -5.47 10.04
CA ASN A 179 11.85 -4.77 9.82
C ASN A 179 10.64 -5.72 9.77
N PHE A 180 10.83 -6.95 9.31
CA PHE A 180 9.82 -8.01 9.32
C PHE A 180 9.93 -8.95 10.53
N SER A 181 10.61 -8.52 11.59
CA SER A 181 10.73 -9.33 12.79
C SER A 181 9.33 -9.67 13.34
N ASN A 182 9.15 -10.94 13.69
CA ASN A 182 7.90 -11.52 14.17
C ASN A 182 6.73 -11.51 13.16
N LEU A 183 7.01 -11.56 11.86
CA LEU A 183 5.99 -11.77 10.81
C LEU A 183 5.07 -12.96 11.12
N SER A 184 5.58 -14.04 11.68
CA SER A 184 4.78 -15.21 12.05
C SER A 184 3.71 -14.89 13.10
N ALA A 185 3.98 -13.98 14.04
CA ALA A 185 2.98 -13.53 15.01
C ALA A 185 1.94 -12.61 14.34
N CYS A 186 2.40 -11.72 13.46
CA CYS A 186 1.53 -10.89 12.62
C CYS A 186 0.57 -11.73 11.77
N LEU A 187 1.05 -12.78 11.11
CA LEU A 187 0.23 -13.68 10.30
C LEU A 187 -0.81 -14.44 11.13
N ARG A 188 -0.45 -14.88 12.34
CA ARG A 188 -1.41 -15.51 13.27
C ARG A 188 -2.49 -14.53 13.69
N LEU A 189 -2.12 -13.30 14.03
CA LEU A 189 -3.07 -12.24 14.38
C LEU A 189 -3.99 -11.92 13.19
N TRP A 190 -3.40 -11.72 12.01
CA TRP A 190 -4.14 -11.46 10.77
C TRP A 190 -5.15 -12.57 10.47
N LEU A 191 -4.73 -13.83 10.54
CA LEU A 191 -5.61 -14.96 10.27
C LEU A 191 -6.72 -15.06 11.33
N CYS A 192 -6.41 -14.77 12.59
CA CYS A 192 -7.41 -14.68 13.67
C CYS A 192 -8.45 -13.59 13.38
N LEU A 193 -8.02 -12.38 12.99
CA LEU A 193 -8.91 -11.27 12.62
C LEU A 193 -9.76 -11.63 11.41
N PHE A 194 -9.16 -12.17 10.34
CA PHE A 194 -9.85 -12.57 9.12
C PHE A 194 -10.94 -13.61 9.37
N VAL A 195 -10.60 -14.66 10.13
CA VAL A 195 -11.55 -15.73 10.49
C VAL A 195 -12.64 -15.20 11.41
N SER A 196 -12.29 -14.37 12.39
CA SER A 196 -13.23 -13.72 13.31
C SER A 196 -14.24 -12.87 12.54
N THR A 197 -13.79 -11.99 11.65
CA THR A 197 -14.65 -11.15 10.81
C THR A 197 -15.54 -12.01 9.92
N THR A 198 -14.97 -12.98 9.21
CA THR A 198 -15.73 -13.81 8.27
C THR A 198 -16.81 -14.64 8.98
N ILE A 199 -16.47 -15.31 10.08
CA ILE A 199 -17.42 -16.20 10.78
C ILE A 199 -18.42 -15.39 11.61
N ILE A 200 -17.97 -14.41 12.39
CA ILE A 200 -18.84 -13.67 13.31
C ILE A 200 -19.83 -12.82 12.53
N LEU A 201 -19.37 -12.00 11.56
CA LEU A 201 -20.32 -11.18 10.80
C LEU A 201 -21.27 -12.03 9.98
N TYR A 202 -20.80 -13.11 9.34
CA TYR A 202 -21.66 -13.97 8.55
C TYR A 202 -22.74 -14.64 9.42
N CYS A 203 -22.35 -15.26 10.54
CA CYS A 203 -23.30 -15.91 11.44
C CYS A 203 -24.27 -14.91 12.08
N CYS A 204 -23.79 -13.76 12.55
CA CYS A 204 -24.61 -12.71 13.13
C CYS A 204 -25.62 -12.16 12.12
N PHE A 205 -25.17 -11.84 10.90
CA PHE A 205 -26.05 -11.34 9.85
C PHE A 205 -27.08 -12.38 9.42
N HIS A 206 -26.66 -13.63 9.23
CA HIS A 206 -27.57 -14.72 8.88
C HIS A 206 -28.63 -14.96 9.96
N PHE A 207 -28.22 -14.93 11.23
CA PHE A 207 -29.16 -15.07 12.35
C PHE A 207 -30.14 -13.90 12.45
N TRP A 208 -29.65 -12.67 12.31
CA TRP A 208 -30.50 -11.47 12.28
C TRP A 208 -31.53 -11.56 11.14
N ALA A 209 -31.09 -11.89 9.92
CA ALA A 209 -31.97 -12.01 8.75
C ALA A 209 -33.03 -13.11 8.93
N TYR A 210 -32.64 -14.28 9.44
CA TYR A 210 -33.56 -15.40 9.66
C TYR A 210 -34.63 -15.06 10.70
N LYS A 211 -34.24 -14.46 11.83
CA LYS A 211 -35.19 -14.05 12.87
C LYS A 211 -36.11 -12.94 12.40
N ARG A 212 -35.58 -11.95 11.66
CA ARG A 212 -36.37 -10.85 11.08
C ARG A 212 -37.44 -11.35 10.12
N LEU A 213 -37.12 -12.35 9.28
CA LEU A 213 -38.10 -12.96 8.38
C LEU A 213 -39.26 -13.63 9.14
N SER A 214 -38.98 -14.31 10.26
CA SER A 214 -40.01 -14.90 11.12
C SER A 214 -40.92 -13.87 11.80
N PHE A 215 -40.45 -12.63 11.96
CA PHE A 215 -41.24 -11.56 12.57
C PHE A 215 -42.16 -10.84 11.59
N ILE A 216 -41.93 -10.92 10.26
CA ILE A 216 -42.81 -10.33 9.24
C ILE A 216 -44.11 -11.15 9.17
N PRO A 217 -45.26 -10.62 9.62
CA PRO A 217 -46.52 -11.32 9.44
C PRO A 217 -46.91 -11.25 7.95
N ILE A 218 -47.13 -12.40 7.33
CA ILE A 218 -47.85 -12.47 6.05
C ILE A 218 -49.27 -11.99 6.35
N VAL A 219 -49.58 -10.76 5.94
CA VAL A 219 -50.89 -10.15 6.13
C VAL A 219 -51.89 -10.85 5.21
N SER A 220 -52.52 -11.92 5.71
CA SER A 220 -53.77 -12.44 5.17
C SER A 220 -54.94 -11.96 6.05
N SER A 221 -55.75 -11.07 5.45
CA SER A 221 -57.12 -10.67 5.77
C SER A 221 -57.71 -11.08 7.14
N SER A 222 -57.74 -10.12 8.08
CA SER A 222 -58.72 -10.11 9.19
C SER A 222 -58.78 -8.72 9.86
N SER A 223 -59.98 -8.40 10.34
CA SER A 223 -60.56 -7.15 10.90
C SER A 223 -59.64 -6.09 11.51
N SER A 224 -60.01 -4.82 11.30
CA SER A 224 -59.20 -3.61 11.41
C SER A 224 -59.08 -2.95 12.78
N LEU A 225 -59.86 -3.35 13.79
CA LEU A 225 -60.04 -2.53 15.01
C LEU A 225 -59.31 -3.06 16.26
N GLU A 226 -59.06 -4.36 16.38
CA GLU A 226 -58.23 -4.97 17.45
C GLU A 226 -56.72 -5.05 17.05
N LYS A 227 -56.43 -4.71 15.80
CA LYS A 227 -55.12 -4.89 15.17
C LYS A 227 -54.11 -3.79 15.54
N THR A 228 -54.58 -2.62 15.96
CA THR A 228 -53.71 -1.44 16.20
C THR A 228 -52.81 -1.61 17.41
N GLU A 229 -53.30 -2.23 18.49
CA GLU A 229 -52.54 -2.43 19.72
C GLU A 229 -51.52 -3.59 19.59
N THR A 230 -51.94 -4.68 18.94
CA THR A 230 -51.08 -5.85 18.67
C THR A 230 -50.02 -5.57 17.61
N LEU A 231 -50.33 -4.74 16.60
CA LEU A 231 -49.38 -4.28 15.58
C LEU A 231 -48.37 -3.29 16.14
N ASN A 232 -48.77 -2.37 17.04
CA ASN A 232 -47.83 -1.49 17.73
C ASN A 232 -46.86 -2.29 18.62
N LYS A 233 -47.35 -3.27 19.40
CA LYS A 233 -46.48 -4.11 20.25
C LYS A 233 -45.48 -4.93 19.43
N LYS A 234 -45.90 -5.47 18.28
CA LYS A 234 -45.03 -6.25 17.38
C LYS A 234 -44.00 -5.38 16.65
N THR A 235 -44.40 -4.19 16.19
CA THR A 235 -43.50 -3.19 15.58
C THR A 235 -42.44 -2.70 16.57
N THR A 236 -42.82 -2.43 17.82
CA THR A 236 -41.87 -2.04 18.87
C THR A 236 -40.88 -3.16 19.19
N SER A 237 -41.31 -4.42 19.22
CA SER A 237 -40.41 -5.57 19.41
C SER A 237 -39.38 -5.73 18.29
N LEU A 238 -39.77 -5.44 17.03
CA LEU A 238 -38.86 -5.44 15.88
C LEU A 238 -37.83 -4.30 15.97
N LEU A 239 -38.26 -3.10 16.37
CA LEU A 239 -37.37 -1.96 16.56
C LEU A 239 -36.34 -2.20 17.67
N ILE A 240 -36.76 -2.80 18.79
CA ILE A 240 -35.85 -3.15 19.88
C ILE A 240 -34.87 -4.23 19.43
N PHE A 241 -35.34 -5.25 18.70
CA PHE A 241 -34.48 -6.30 18.16
C PHE A 241 -33.43 -5.73 17.19
N ASP A 242 -33.84 -4.90 16.23
CA ASP A 242 -32.94 -4.25 15.28
C ASP A 242 -31.96 -3.29 16.00
N SER A 243 -32.43 -2.56 17.02
CA SER A 243 -31.59 -1.68 17.85
C SER A 243 -30.54 -2.45 18.67
N ILE A 244 -30.90 -3.62 19.22
CA ILE A 244 -29.96 -4.47 19.97
C ILE A 244 -28.88 -5.01 19.02
N TRP A 245 -29.26 -5.47 17.83
CA TRP A 245 -28.31 -5.95 16.83
C TRP A 245 -27.40 -4.85 16.31
N PHE A 246 -27.94 -3.64 16.12
CA PHE A 246 -27.14 -2.47 15.79
C PHE A 246 -26.13 -2.13 16.90
N ALA A 247 -26.56 -2.11 18.16
CA ALA A 247 -25.68 -1.87 19.30
C ALA A 247 -24.59 -2.94 19.42
N LEU A 248 -24.93 -4.21 19.22
CA LEU A 248 -23.97 -5.33 19.19
C LEU A 248 -22.94 -5.15 18.06
N TYR A 249 -23.38 -4.73 16.89
CA TYR A 249 -22.50 -4.46 15.75
C TYR A 249 -21.56 -3.27 16.01
N CYS A 250 -22.06 -2.17 16.58
CA CYS A 250 -21.24 -1.04 16.99
C CYS A 250 -20.20 -1.44 18.05
N LEU A 251 -20.59 -2.24 19.04
CA LEU A 251 -19.68 -2.78 20.05
C LEU A 251 -18.60 -3.66 19.40
N TYR A 252 -19.00 -4.51 18.43
CA TYR A 252 -18.08 -5.36 17.68
C TYR A 252 -17.03 -4.53 16.91
N ILE A 253 -17.44 -3.48 16.19
CA ILE A 253 -16.51 -2.59 15.48
C ILE A 253 -15.53 -1.95 16.47
N GLY A 254 -16.02 -1.45 17.62
CA GLY A 254 -15.17 -0.85 18.64
C GLY A 254 -14.14 -1.84 19.21
N LEU A 255 -14.56 -3.07 19.50
CA LEU A 255 -13.68 -4.11 20.02
C LEU A 255 -12.68 -4.60 18.96
N PHE A 256 -13.12 -4.71 17.70
CA PHE A 256 -12.27 -5.06 16.56
C PHE A 256 -11.22 -3.98 16.26
N LEU A 257 -11.52 -2.71 16.54
CA LEU A 257 -10.55 -1.62 16.43
C LEU A 257 -9.55 -1.60 17.60
N PHE A 258 -10.05 -1.88 18.81
CA PHE A 258 -9.24 -1.83 20.03
C PHE A 258 -8.27 -3.02 20.16
N PHE A 259 -8.71 -4.23 19.81
CA PHE A 259 -7.95 -5.47 19.98
C PHE A 259 -6.58 -5.50 19.26
N PRO A 260 -6.49 -5.30 17.94
CA PRO A 260 -5.21 -5.26 17.21
C PRO A 260 -4.32 -4.11 17.67
N VAL A 261 -4.88 -2.94 17.97
CA VAL A 261 -4.12 -1.79 18.48
C VAL A 261 -3.49 -2.10 19.83
N HIS A 262 -4.26 -2.71 20.75
CA HIS A 262 -3.76 -3.11 22.05
C HIS A 262 -2.66 -4.18 21.93
N TYR A 263 -2.85 -5.16 21.04
CA TYR A 263 -1.87 -6.22 20.77
C TYR A 263 -0.54 -5.66 20.21
N ILE A 264 -0.62 -4.68 19.31
CA ILE A 264 0.54 -4.00 18.72
C ILE A 264 1.30 -3.13 19.73
N LEU A 265 0.60 -2.55 20.70
CA LEU A 265 1.23 -1.74 21.76
C LEU A 265 1.89 -2.60 22.84
N ALA A 266 1.37 -3.82 23.09
CA ALA A 266 1.90 -4.74 24.08
C ALA A 266 3.18 -5.44 23.62
N GLU A 267 3.24 -5.87 22.36
CA GLU A 267 4.45 -6.43 21.76
C GLU A 267 5.16 -5.34 20.95
N ASN A 268 6.40 -5.00 21.32
CA ASN A 268 7.21 -3.97 20.66
C ASN A 268 7.61 -4.35 19.22
N TYR A 269 6.63 -4.42 18.31
CA TYR A 269 6.84 -4.78 16.91
C TYR A 269 7.57 -3.67 16.13
N PRO A 270 8.37 -4.04 15.10
CA PRO A 270 8.93 -3.09 14.16
C PRO A 270 7.84 -2.30 13.42
N ILE A 271 8.18 -1.10 12.95
CA ILE A 271 7.24 -0.17 12.30
C ILE A 271 6.47 -0.80 11.13
N VAL A 272 7.14 -1.61 10.31
CA VAL A 272 6.54 -2.23 9.12
C VAL A 272 5.47 -3.24 9.50
N THR A 273 5.76 -4.14 10.45
CA THR A 273 4.80 -5.13 10.95
C THR A 273 3.55 -4.46 11.55
N ARG A 274 3.70 -3.32 12.24
CA ARG A 274 2.57 -2.53 12.76
C ARG A 274 1.70 -1.98 11.63
N MET A 275 2.33 -1.42 10.60
CA MET A 275 1.61 -0.85 9.45
C MET A 275 0.78 -1.88 8.72
N ILE A 276 1.30 -3.10 8.52
CA ILE A 276 0.57 -4.18 7.83
C ILE A 276 -0.75 -4.49 8.56
N ILE A 277 -0.69 -4.66 9.88
CA ILE A 277 -1.88 -4.99 10.68
C ILE A 277 -2.87 -3.82 10.67
N LEU A 278 -2.39 -2.58 10.78
CA LEU A 278 -3.25 -1.39 10.78
C LEU A 278 -3.91 -1.14 9.42
N ILE A 279 -3.22 -1.41 8.31
CA ILE A 279 -3.79 -1.27 6.96
C ILE A 279 -4.91 -2.30 6.76
N GLU A 280 -4.71 -3.54 7.20
CA GLU A 280 -5.74 -4.58 7.06
C GLU A 280 -6.95 -4.35 7.96
N GLN A 281 -6.76 -3.66 9.07
CA GLN A 281 -7.83 -3.37 10.03
C GLN A 281 -8.88 -2.38 9.48
N VAL A 282 -8.51 -1.53 8.51
CA VAL A 282 -9.35 -0.47 7.92
C VAL A 282 -10.27 -1.03 6.84
#